data_AF-A0AAW9IJ87-F1
#
_entry.id   AF-A0AAW9IJ87-F1
#
_cell.length_a   1.000
_cell.length_b   1.000
_cell.length_c   1.000
_cell.angle_alpha   90.00
_cell.angle_beta   90.00
_cell.angle_gamma   90.00
#
_symmetry.space_group_name_H-M   'P 1'
#
loop_
_entity.id
_entity.type
_entity.pdbx_description
1 polymer ?
#
loop_
_entity_poly.entity_id
_entity_poly.type
_entity_poly.pdbx_seq_one_letter_code
_entity_poly.pdbx_strand_id
1 'polypeptide(L)'
;MKDEMIEFLIESGSEITGATTGAVIGGVVAGPAGAMLGIAGGKAVEKVFSKLGSEIKNRVLSKRENNKIGATATYALEKIDENIKSGKKLRDDGFFENDDTNRSTADEIVEGIMFSAQREHEEKKLKYYGNLVANIAFDKTISREQANQLINISKRLTYRQIKLINLFAINQQLPIQILRKEDYTNGGVSGCTLISVLQDTLELYNIGLVGGNGSVILEMPYIAPADIRVQGMGAMLYNLMELSKMPYTELEDLIEVLK
;
A
#
# COMPACT_ATOMS: atom_id res chain seq x y z
N MET A 1 -3.43 -29.35 -3.03
CA MET A 1 -4.30 -28.75 -2.01
C MET A 1 -3.79 -27.41 -1.44
N LYS A 2 -2.50 -27.23 -1.06
CA LYS A 2 -1.99 -25.92 -0.58
C LYS A 2 -1.75 -24.91 -1.72
N ASP A 3 -1.19 -25.40 -2.83
CA ASP A 3 -0.99 -24.60 -4.05
C ASP A 3 -2.34 -24.18 -4.66
N GLU A 4 -3.36 -25.04 -4.63
CA GLU A 4 -4.73 -24.76 -5.11
C GLU A 4 -5.41 -23.56 -4.42
N MET A 5 -5.00 -23.20 -3.19
CA MET A 5 -5.54 -22.02 -2.49
C MET A 5 -4.89 -20.73 -2.96
N ILE A 6 -3.59 -20.78 -3.21
CA ILE A 6 -2.84 -19.65 -3.76
C ILE A 6 -3.27 -19.42 -5.21
N GLU A 7 -3.40 -20.49 -6.00
CA GLU A 7 -4.00 -20.46 -7.34
C GLU A 7 -5.36 -19.77 -7.35
N PHE A 8 -6.27 -20.17 -6.46
CA PHE A 8 -7.59 -19.57 -6.36
C PHE A 8 -7.55 -18.06 -6.10
N LEU A 9 -6.66 -17.59 -5.21
CA LEU A 9 -6.48 -16.16 -4.95
C LEU A 9 -6.00 -15.43 -6.21
N ILE A 10 -5.03 -16.01 -6.91
CA ILE A 10 -4.46 -15.42 -8.11
C ILE A 10 -5.47 -15.38 -9.25
N GLU A 11 -6.19 -16.47 -9.50
CA GLU A 11 -7.25 -16.57 -10.49
C GLU A 11 -8.33 -15.52 -10.24
N SER A 12 -8.76 -15.36 -8.99
CA SER A 12 -9.73 -14.34 -8.58
C SER A 12 -9.23 -12.92 -8.91
N GLY A 13 -7.95 -12.63 -8.71
CA GLY A 13 -7.37 -11.31 -8.93
C GLY A 13 -7.17 -10.88 -10.38
N SER A 14 -7.14 -11.84 -11.31
CA SER A 14 -6.73 -11.63 -12.71
C SER A 14 -7.54 -10.54 -13.45
N GLU A 15 -8.83 -10.39 -13.13
CA GLU A 15 -9.72 -9.40 -13.74
C GLU A 15 -9.30 -7.94 -13.43
N ILE A 16 -8.74 -7.69 -12.24
CA ILE A 16 -8.37 -6.35 -11.78
C ILE A 16 -6.91 -6.04 -12.11
N THR A 17 -6.02 -7.02 -11.99
CA THR A 17 -4.58 -6.82 -12.26
C THR A 17 -4.27 -6.69 -13.74
N GLY A 18 -5.16 -7.17 -14.63
CA GLY A 18 -4.98 -7.17 -16.08
C GLY A 18 -4.14 -8.35 -16.58
N ALA A 19 -4.27 -8.66 -17.87
CA ALA A 19 -3.67 -9.84 -18.52
C ALA A 19 -2.13 -9.82 -18.60
N THR A 20 -1.49 -8.67 -18.43
CA THR A 20 -0.01 -8.53 -18.43
C THR A 20 0.66 -9.21 -17.24
N THR A 21 -0.07 -9.35 -16.14
CA THR A 21 0.33 -10.10 -14.93
C THR A 21 0.24 -11.62 -15.17
N GLY A 22 -0.55 -12.07 -16.16
CA GLY A 22 -0.78 -13.48 -16.49
C GLY A 22 0.49 -14.29 -16.80
N ALA A 23 1.52 -13.65 -17.37
CA ALA A 23 2.80 -14.31 -17.67
C ALA A 23 3.68 -14.53 -16.41
N VAL A 24 3.50 -13.70 -15.37
CA VAL A 24 4.13 -13.91 -14.05
C VAL A 24 3.34 -14.95 -13.25
N ILE A 25 2.01 -14.98 -13.41
CA ILE A 25 1.07 -15.89 -12.75
C ILE A 25 1.32 -17.37 -13.11
N GLY A 26 1.54 -17.69 -14.38
CA GLY A 26 1.98 -19.05 -14.78
C GLY A 26 3.33 -19.44 -14.13
N GLY A 27 4.11 -18.45 -13.70
CA GLY A 27 5.35 -18.61 -12.97
C GLY A 27 5.21 -18.72 -11.43
N VAL A 28 4.05 -18.44 -10.86
CA VAL A 28 3.80 -18.61 -9.40
C VAL A 28 3.48 -20.06 -9.06
N VAL A 29 2.84 -20.76 -10.00
CA VAL A 29 2.48 -22.17 -9.89
C VAL A 29 3.49 -23.08 -10.60
N ALA A 30 4.12 -22.60 -11.68
CA ALA A 30 5.06 -23.40 -12.50
C ALA A 30 6.38 -22.67 -12.89
N GLY A 31 6.74 -21.56 -12.25
CA GLY A 31 7.98 -20.80 -12.55
C GLY A 31 8.68 -20.27 -11.30
N PRO A 32 9.48 -19.18 -11.36
CA PRO A 32 10.43 -18.82 -10.30
C PRO A 32 9.81 -18.44 -8.95
N ALA A 33 8.50 -18.21 -8.82
CA ALA A 33 7.86 -18.15 -7.50
C ALA A 33 7.61 -19.55 -6.91
N GLY A 34 7.57 -20.62 -7.71
CA GLY A 34 7.85 -21.99 -7.26
C GLY A 34 9.29 -22.16 -6.75
N ALA A 35 10.24 -21.29 -7.14
CA ALA A 35 11.57 -21.23 -6.51
C ALA A 35 11.57 -20.53 -5.15
N MET A 36 10.48 -19.83 -4.78
CA MET A 36 10.26 -19.30 -3.43
C MET A 36 10.25 -20.45 -2.40
N LEU A 37 9.78 -21.64 -2.78
CA LEU A 37 9.76 -22.85 -1.95
C LEU A 37 11.16 -23.39 -1.58
N GLY A 38 12.21 -22.98 -2.28
CA GLY A 38 13.58 -23.46 -2.08
C GLY A 38 14.44 -22.62 -1.14
N ILE A 39 14.04 -21.37 -0.84
CA ILE A 39 14.78 -20.44 0.03
C ILE A 39 14.16 -20.45 1.42
N ALA A 40 14.99 -20.37 2.47
CA ALA A 40 14.54 -20.25 3.85
C ALA A 40 13.55 -19.07 4.00
N GLY A 41 12.26 -19.39 4.17
CA GLY A 41 11.18 -18.43 4.38
C GLY A 41 9.99 -18.54 3.40
N GLY A 42 10.14 -19.14 2.22
CA GLY A 42 9.02 -19.25 1.28
C GLY A 42 7.84 -20.12 1.78
N LYS A 43 8.14 -21.18 2.52
CA LYS A 43 7.12 -22.03 3.17
C LYS A 43 6.28 -21.29 4.20
N ALA A 44 6.85 -20.26 4.85
CA ALA A 44 6.14 -19.46 5.84
C ALA A 44 5.11 -18.55 5.14
N VAL A 45 5.52 -17.90 4.04
CA VAL A 45 4.62 -17.09 3.20
C VAL A 45 3.51 -17.96 2.61
N GLU A 46 3.86 -19.11 2.01
CA GLU A 46 2.89 -20.06 1.45
C GLU A 46 1.84 -20.44 2.49
N LYS A 47 2.27 -20.81 3.71
CA LYS A 47 1.36 -21.18 4.80
C LYS A 47 0.36 -20.07 5.13
N VAL A 48 0.80 -18.81 5.22
CA VAL A 48 -0.07 -17.66 5.54
C VAL A 48 -1.11 -17.45 4.43
N PHE A 49 -0.69 -17.43 3.16
CA PHE A 49 -1.61 -17.22 2.03
C PHE A 49 -2.54 -18.43 1.78
N SER A 50 -2.08 -19.66 2.01
CA SER A 50 -2.95 -20.84 1.95
C SER A 50 -4.00 -20.84 3.06
N LYS A 51 -3.67 -20.39 4.29
CA LYS A 51 -4.65 -20.20 5.37
C LYS A 51 -5.71 -19.17 4.95
N LEU A 52 -5.28 -18.00 4.46
CA LEU A 52 -6.17 -16.96 3.95
C LEU A 52 -7.10 -17.48 2.83
N GLY A 53 -6.55 -18.15 1.82
CA GLY A 53 -7.34 -18.71 0.72
C GLY A 53 -8.36 -19.74 1.20
N SER A 54 -8.00 -20.57 2.17
CA SER A 54 -8.93 -21.52 2.80
C SER A 54 -10.08 -20.81 3.53
N GLU A 55 -9.77 -19.72 4.24
CA GLU A 55 -10.79 -18.93 4.93
C GLU A 55 -11.74 -18.24 3.95
N ILE A 56 -11.22 -17.71 2.85
CA ILE A 56 -12.01 -17.05 1.82
C ILE A 56 -12.94 -18.04 1.10
N LYS A 57 -12.45 -19.23 0.73
CA LYS A 57 -13.29 -20.26 0.09
C LYS A 57 -14.47 -20.69 0.97
N ASN A 58 -14.33 -20.60 2.29
CA ASN A 58 -15.38 -20.93 3.24
C ASN A 58 -16.36 -19.77 3.50
N ARG A 59 -16.17 -18.60 2.88
CA ARG A 59 -17.04 -17.42 3.03
C ARG A 59 -17.90 -17.22 1.79
N VAL A 60 -19.12 -16.72 2.01
CA VAL A 60 -20.01 -16.29 0.92
C VAL A 60 -19.63 -14.86 0.52
N LEU A 61 -18.87 -14.73 -0.55
CA LEU A 61 -18.41 -13.43 -1.08
C LEU A 61 -18.98 -13.19 -2.49
N SER A 62 -19.24 -11.93 -2.82
CA SER A 62 -19.54 -11.57 -4.21
C SER A 62 -18.32 -11.77 -5.11
N LYS A 63 -18.54 -11.89 -6.42
CA LYS A 63 -17.45 -11.96 -7.40
C LYS A 63 -16.48 -10.78 -7.26
N ARG A 64 -16.99 -9.56 -7.07
CA ARG A 64 -16.14 -8.36 -6.98
C ARG A 64 -15.30 -8.34 -5.71
N GLU A 65 -15.83 -8.81 -4.59
CA GLU A 65 -15.07 -8.95 -3.34
C GLU A 65 -13.94 -9.97 -3.48
N ASN A 66 -14.23 -11.13 -4.06
CA ASN A 66 -13.20 -12.14 -4.37
C ASN A 66 -12.11 -11.56 -5.27
N ASN A 67 -12.50 -10.83 -6.31
CA ASN A 67 -11.53 -10.24 -7.23
C ASN A 67 -10.60 -9.24 -6.54
N LYS A 68 -11.12 -8.40 -5.63
CA LYS A 68 -10.31 -7.40 -4.92
C LYS A 68 -9.33 -8.04 -3.93
N ILE A 69 -9.76 -9.08 -3.21
CA ILE A 69 -8.86 -9.84 -2.33
C ILE A 69 -7.78 -10.53 -3.17
N GLY A 70 -8.20 -11.23 -4.23
CA GLY A 70 -7.29 -11.91 -5.14
C GLY A 70 -6.25 -10.98 -5.75
N ALA A 71 -6.68 -9.81 -6.23
CA ALA A 71 -5.77 -8.82 -6.82
C ALA A 71 -4.74 -8.31 -5.82
N THR A 72 -5.17 -8.04 -4.58
CA THR A 72 -4.27 -7.60 -3.50
C THR A 72 -3.28 -8.70 -3.12
N ALA A 73 -3.73 -9.96 -3.07
CA ALA A 73 -2.88 -11.12 -2.83
C ALA A 73 -1.85 -11.31 -3.94
N THR A 74 -2.26 -11.18 -5.20
CA THR A 74 -1.36 -11.24 -6.36
C THR A 74 -0.27 -10.16 -6.26
N TYR A 75 -0.66 -8.90 -6.05
CA TYR A 75 0.33 -7.81 -5.89
C TYR A 75 1.28 -8.05 -4.71
N ALA A 76 0.79 -8.60 -3.59
CA ALA A 76 1.64 -8.94 -2.46
C ALA A 76 2.64 -10.06 -2.80
N LEU A 77 2.19 -11.15 -3.44
CA LEU A 77 3.04 -12.27 -3.82
C LEU A 77 4.10 -11.86 -4.84
N GLU A 78 3.73 -11.04 -5.83
CA GLU A 78 4.68 -10.45 -6.78
C GLU A 78 5.74 -9.61 -6.08
N LYS A 79 5.33 -8.75 -5.16
CA LYS A 79 6.24 -7.90 -4.39
C LYS A 79 7.17 -8.72 -3.49
N ILE A 80 6.69 -9.80 -2.87
CA ILE A 80 7.50 -10.74 -2.09
C ILE A 80 8.55 -11.39 -3.00
N ASP A 81 8.17 -11.85 -4.19
CA ASP A 81 9.08 -12.44 -5.17
C ASP A 81 10.15 -11.44 -5.64
N GLU A 82 9.77 -10.20 -5.96
CA GLU A 82 10.72 -9.11 -6.27
C GLU A 82 11.72 -8.88 -5.13
N ASN A 83 11.25 -8.87 -3.88
CA ASN A 83 12.09 -8.66 -2.71
C ASN A 83 13.09 -9.82 -2.52
N ILE A 84 12.65 -11.07 -2.70
CA ILE A 84 13.53 -12.24 -2.62
C ILE A 84 14.57 -12.22 -3.75
N LYS A 85 14.14 -11.95 -4.99
CA LYS A 85 15.04 -11.84 -6.15
C LYS A 85 16.05 -10.71 -6.04
N SER A 86 15.70 -9.64 -5.33
CA SER A 86 16.63 -8.55 -4.99
C SER A 86 17.53 -8.84 -3.78
N GLY A 87 17.48 -10.06 -3.23
CA GLY A 87 18.35 -10.51 -2.13
C GLY A 87 17.88 -10.11 -0.74
N LYS A 88 16.67 -9.54 -0.59
CA LYS A 88 16.09 -9.29 0.74
C LYS A 88 15.71 -10.62 1.39
N LYS A 89 15.84 -10.68 2.71
CA LYS A 89 15.47 -11.83 3.51
C LYS A 89 14.20 -11.52 4.30
N LEU A 90 13.31 -12.50 4.36
CA LEU A 90 12.16 -12.44 5.27
C LEU A 90 12.68 -12.29 6.70
N ARG A 91 11.90 -11.60 7.53
CA ARG A 91 12.20 -11.46 8.96
C ARG A 91 12.13 -12.81 9.68
N ASP A 92 12.98 -12.97 10.69
CA ASP A 92 13.22 -14.19 11.48
C ASP A 92 12.94 -13.96 12.98
N ASP A 93 12.13 -12.94 13.29
CA ASP A 93 11.79 -12.43 14.62
C ASP A 93 10.48 -13.03 15.19
N GLY A 94 10.10 -14.23 14.73
CA GLY A 94 8.86 -14.89 15.15
C GLY A 94 7.58 -14.38 14.44
N PHE A 95 7.69 -13.45 13.49
CA PHE A 95 6.52 -12.88 12.79
C PHE A 95 5.62 -13.90 12.10
N PHE A 96 6.21 -14.98 11.57
CA PHE A 96 5.50 -16.07 10.89
C PHE A 96 5.20 -17.26 11.81
N GLU A 97 5.65 -17.22 13.05
CA GLU A 97 5.44 -18.29 14.01
C GLU A 97 4.03 -18.19 14.58
N ASN A 98 3.38 -19.35 14.71
CA ASN A 98 2.06 -19.39 15.31
C ASN A 98 2.19 -19.22 16.83
N ASP A 99 1.28 -18.47 17.42
CA ASP A 99 1.04 -18.47 18.85
C ASP A 99 0.17 -19.68 19.30
N ASP A 100 -0.20 -19.70 20.57
CA ASP A 100 -1.06 -20.73 21.18
C ASP A 100 -2.45 -20.83 20.53
N THR A 101 -2.87 -19.82 19.77
CA THR A 101 -4.13 -19.81 19.01
C THR A 101 -3.97 -20.34 17.58
N ASN A 102 -2.78 -20.87 17.24
CA ASN A 102 -2.40 -21.32 15.91
C ASN A 102 -2.41 -20.18 14.86
N ARG A 103 -2.27 -18.93 15.31
CA ARG A 103 -2.27 -17.72 14.49
C ARG A 103 -0.93 -17.01 14.63
N SER A 104 -0.38 -16.54 13.52
CA SER A 104 0.85 -15.75 13.52
C SER A 104 0.55 -14.26 13.38
N THR A 105 1.55 -13.42 13.68
CA THR A 105 1.45 -11.98 13.40
C THR A 105 1.25 -11.73 11.90
N ALA A 106 1.90 -12.53 11.05
CA ALA A 106 1.71 -12.50 9.61
C ALA A 106 0.25 -12.81 9.21
N ASP A 107 -0.39 -13.80 9.83
CA ASP A 107 -1.79 -14.16 9.56
C ASP A 107 -2.72 -12.97 9.83
N GLU A 108 -2.56 -12.30 10.98
CA GLU A 108 -3.37 -11.13 11.34
C GLU A 108 -3.20 -9.97 10.35
N ILE A 109 -1.96 -9.63 10.00
CA ILE A 109 -1.66 -8.50 9.11
C ILE A 109 -2.17 -8.77 7.69
N VAL A 110 -1.94 -9.97 7.18
CA VAL A 110 -2.47 -10.40 5.86
C VAL A 110 -3.99 -10.40 5.86
N GLU A 111 -4.63 -10.96 6.88
CA GLU A 111 -6.09 -10.96 6.97
C GLU A 111 -6.67 -9.54 7.05
N GLY A 112 -6.05 -8.68 7.87
CA GLY A 112 -6.47 -7.29 8.06
C GLY A 112 -6.43 -6.48 6.76
N ILE A 113 -5.36 -6.62 5.96
CA ILE A 113 -5.27 -5.91 4.69
C ILE A 113 -6.20 -6.50 3.63
N MET A 114 -6.36 -7.83 3.58
CA MET A 114 -7.17 -8.51 2.58
C MET A 114 -8.66 -8.24 2.78
N PHE A 115 -9.14 -8.23 4.02
CA PHE A 115 -10.52 -7.81 4.28
C PHE A 115 -10.73 -6.30 4.17
N SER A 116 -9.67 -5.50 4.27
CA SER A 116 -9.74 -4.08 3.88
C SER A 116 -9.90 -3.93 2.37
N ALA A 117 -9.10 -4.65 1.58
CA ALA A 117 -9.24 -4.74 0.12
C ALA A 117 -10.61 -5.24 -0.32
N GLN A 118 -11.16 -6.24 0.36
CA GLN A 118 -12.51 -6.77 0.12
C GLN A 118 -13.56 -5.64 0.13
N ARG A 119 -13.45 -4.69 1.06
CA ARG A 119 -14.42 -3.61 1.25
C ARG A 119 -14.04 -2.32 0.52
N GLU A 120 -12.89 -2.32 -0.16
CA GLU A 120 -12.37 -1.13 -0.82
C GLU A 120 -13.20 -0.78 -2.06
N HIS A 121 -13.53 0.50 -2.22
CA HIS A 121 -14.26 1.01 -3.38
C HIS A 121 -13.31 1.65 -4.40
N GLU A 122 -12.14 2.14 -3.97
CA GLU A 122 -11.10 2.67 -4.84
C GLU A 122 -10.09 1.57 -5.19
N GLU A 123 -10.38 0.74 -6.20
CA GLU A 123 -9.54 -0.42 -6.55
C GLU A 123 -8.09 -0.09 -6.95
N LYS A 124 -7.81 1.17 -7.29
CA LYS A 124 -6.45 1.66 -7.51
C LYS A 124 -5.56 1.52 -6.26
N LYS A 125 -6.16 1.44 -5.06
CA LYS A 125 -5.44 1.23 -3.79
C LYS A 125 -4.89 -0.18 -3.61
N LEU A 126 -5.45 -1.18 -4.30
CA LEU A 126 -5.17 -2.60 -4.04
C LEU A 126 -3.70 -2.98 -4.28
N LYS A 127 -3.06 -2.38 -5.30
CA LYS A 127 -1.62 -2.54 -5.54
C LYS A 127 -0.79 -2.11 -4.35
N TYR A 128 -1.12 -0.96 -3.79
CA TYR A 128 -0.39 -0.37 -2.68
C TYR A 128 -0.66 -1.10 -1.37
N TYR A 129 -1.85 -1.69 -1.19
CA TYR A 129 -2.13 -2.63 -0.10
C TYR A 129 -1.29 -3.90 -0.21
N GLY A 130 -1.19 -4.48 -1.41
CA GLY A 130 -0.33 -5.64 -1.65
C GLY A 130 1.13 -5.34 -1.32
N ASN A 131 1.63 -4.19 -1.80
CA ASN A 131 2.98 -3.73 -1.48
C ASN A 131 3.22 -3.54 0.02
N LEU A 132 2.27 -2.92 0.73
CA LEU A 132 2.36 -2.66 2.17
C LEU A 132 2.60 -3.96 2.95
N VAL A 133 1.74 -4.96 2.76
CA VAL A 133 1.87 -6.23 3.51
C VAL A 133 3.11 -7.02 3.10
N ALA A 134 3.43 -7.01 1.80
CA ALA A 134 4.62 -7.66 1.28
C ALA A 134 5.89 -7.07 1.89
N ASN A 135 6.01 -5.74 1.97
CA ASN A 135 7.22 -5.11 2.50
C ASN A 135 7.33 -5.20 4.03
N ILE A 136 6.21 -5.22 4.76
CA ILE A 136 6.23 -5.50 6.21
C ILE A 136 6.91 -6.85 6.47
N ALA A 137 6.65 -7.89 5.68
CA ALA A 137 7.29 -9.21 5.82
C ALA A 137 8.84 -9.23 5.69
N PHE A 138 9.48 -8.13 5.29
CA PHE A 138 10.93 -8.00 5.18
C PHE A 138 11.54 -6.96 6.15
N ASP A 139 10.72 -6.27 6.95
CA ASP A 139 11.19 -5.18 7.81
C ASP A 139 11.00 -5.45 9.30
N LYS A 140 11.98 -6.12 9.92
CA LYS A 140 11.97 -6.45 11.36
C LYS A 140 11.92 -5.23 12.31
N THR A 141 12.06 -4.01 11.80
CA THR A 141 11.95 -2.80 12.64
C THR A 141 10.49 -2.42 12.91
N ILE A 142 9.55 -2.98 12.15
CA ILE A 142 8.12 -2.73 12.29
C ILE A 142 7.51 -3.78 13.23
N SER A 143 7.04 -3.32 14.38
CA SER A 143 6.30 -4.14 15.35
C SER A 143 4.91 -4.53 14.85
N ARG A 144 4.27 -5.49 15.52
CA ARG A 144 2.87 -5.89 15.25
C ARG A 144 1.92 -4.70 15.39
N GLU A 145 2.10 -3.87 16.41
CA GLU A 145 1.27 -2.70 16.69
C GLU A 145 1.46 -1.63 15.61
N GLN A 146 2.70 -1.38 15.20
CA GLN A 146 3.01 -0.44 14.12
C GLN A 146 2.44 -0.91 12.78
N ALA A 147 2.55 -2.20 12.46
CA ALA A 147 1.96 -2.78 11.26
C ALA A 147 0.44 -2.59 11.23
N ASN A 148 -0.23 -2.87 12.35
CA ASN A 148 -1.67 -2.63 12.50
C ASN A 148 -2.03 -1.15 12.38
N GLN A 149 -1.24 -0.25 12.95
CA GLN A 149 -1.43 1.19 12.80
C GLN A 149 -1.31 1.61 11.32
N LEU A 150 -0.30 1.12 10.60
CA LEU A 150 -0.11 1.40 9.18
C LEU A 150 -1.28 0.88 8.33
N ILE A 151 -1.77 -0.34 8.59
CA ILE A 151 -2.95 -0.90 7.91
C ILE A 151 -4.20 -0.04 8.16
N ASN A 152 -4.41 0.38 9.42
CA ASN A 152 -5.56 1.21 9.77
C ASN A 152 -5.49 2.59 9.11
N ILE A 153 -4.30 3.18 9.02
CA ILE A 153 -4.10 4.44 8.29
C ILE A 153 -4.34 4.23 6.79
N SER A 154 -3.69 3.24 6.16
CA SER A 154 -3.80 3.00 4.72
C SER A 154 -5.25 2.74 4.28
N LYS A 155 -6.04 2.07 5.13
CA LYS A 155 -7.47 1.84 4.90
C LYS A 155 -8.26 3.15 4.80
N ARG A 156 -7.97 4.11 5.67
CA ARG A 156 -8.70 5.38 5.77
C ARG A 156 -8.34 6.38 4.68
N LEU A 157 -7.12 6.30 4.16
CA LEU A 157 -6.66 7.22 3.12
C LEU A 157 -7.43 7.01 1.82
N THR A 158 -7.85 8.08 1.16
CA THR A 158 -8.34 7.99 -0.21
C THR A 158 -7.20 7.73 -1.19
N TYR A 159 -7.52 7.31 -2.42
CA TYR A 159 -6.48 7.18 -3.45
C TYR A 159 -5.80 8.51 -3.75
N ARG A 160 -6.55 9.62 -3.70
CA ARG A 160 -5.99 10.97 -3.88
C ARG A 160 -5.04 11.35 -2.75
N GLN A 161 -5.32 10.98 -1.51
CA GLN A 161 -4.41 11.19 -0.39
C GLN A 161 -3.12 10.38 -0.53
N ILE A 162 -3.19 9.14 -1.03
CA ILE A 162 -1.99 8.34 -1.35
C ILE A 162 -1.15 9.03 -2.43
N LYS A 163 -1.79 9.55 -3.49
CA LYS A 163 -1.11 10.35 -4.53
C LYS A 163 -0.46 11.61 -3.96
N LEU A 164 -1.13 12.33 -3.05
CA LEU A 164 -0.59 13.52 -2.39
C LEU A 164 0.66 13.19 -1.56
N ILE A 165 0.65 12.10 -0.78
CA ILE A 165 1.85 11.63 -0.06
C ILE A 165 3.00 11.43 -1.05
N ASN A 166 2.76 10.75 -2.17
CA ASN A 166 3.79 10.55 -3.19
C ASN A 166 4.31 11.88 -3.77
N LEU A 167 3.39 12.76 -4.16
CA LEU A 167 3.71 14.05 -4.76
C LEU A 167 4.56 14.92 -3.82
N PHE A 168 4.20 15.01 -2.53
CA PHE A 168 4.97 15.75 -1.56
C PHE A 168 6.34 15.12 -1.29
N ALA A 169 6.42 13.78 -1.27
CA ALA A 169 7.69 13.06 -1.14
C ALA A 169 8.63 13.28 -2.34
N ILE A 170 8.08 13.38 -3.56
CA ILE A 170 8.85 13.75 -4.76
C ILE A 170 9.30 15.20 -4.65
N ASN A 171 8.36 16.12 -4.40
CA ASN A 171 8.64 17.56 -4.38
C ASN A 171 9.69 17.96 -3.32
N GLN A 172 9.69 17.31 -2.15
CA GLN A 172 10.70 17.57 -1.11
C GLN A 172 12.11 17.09 -1.47
N GLN A 173 12.27 16.17 -2.43
CA GLN A 173 13.56 15.66 -2.89
C GLN A 173 14.12 16.45 -4.08
N LEU A 174 13.29 17.26 -4.75
CA LEU A 174 13.71 18.03 -5.92
C LEU A 174 14.58 19.24 -5.51
N PRO A 175 15.70 19.48 -6.22
CA PRO A 175 16.50 20.70 -6.01
C PRO A 175 15.71 21.98 -6.28
N ILE A 176 14.79 21.91 -7.26
CA ILE A 176 13.86 22.99 -7.60
C ILE A 176 12.45 22.42 -7.47
N GLN A 177 11.72 22.89 -6.46
CA GLN A 177 10.34 22.50 -6.20
C GLN A 177 9.44 22.91 -7.36
N ILE A 178 8.51 22.01 -7.71
CA ILE A 178 7.57 22.18 -8.81
C ILE A 178 6.20 22.69 -8.36
N LEU A 179 5.93 22.62 -7.05
CA LEU A 179 4.67 23.08 -6.46
C LEU A 179 4.73 24.56 -6.09
N ARG A 180 3.56 25.16 -5.92
CA ARG A 180 3.38 26.54 -5.49
C ARG A 180 4.13 26.82 -4.19
N LYS A 181 4.96 27.86 -4.19
CA LYS A 181 5.77 28.27 -3.03
C LYS A 181 5.03 29.15 -2.04
N GLU A 182 4.11 29.97 -2.53
CA GLU A 182 3.31 30.86 -1.69
C GLU A 182 2.07 30.12 -1.18
N ASP A 183 1.60 30.53 0.00
CA ASP A 183 0.29 30.11 0.47
C ASP A 183 -0.84 30.80 -0.31
N TYR A 184 -2.08 30.56 0.09
CA TYR A 184 -3.29 31.09 -0.55
C TYR A 184 -3.94 32.21 0.28
N THR A 185 -3.23 32.81 1.25
CA THR A 185 -3.77 33.92 2.04
C THR A 185 -3.97 35.17 1.17
N ASN A 186 -3.06 35.40 0.22
CA ASN A 186 -3.14 36.46 -0.78
C ASN A 186 -3.90 35.97 -2.03
N GLY A 187 -5.18 36.35 -2.14
CA GLY A 187 -6.07 35.97 -3.25
C GLY A 187 -7.13 34.93 -2.88
N GLY A 188 -6.98 34.29 -1.71
CA GLY A 188 -7.93 33.32 -1.19
C GLY A 188 -7.92 31.97 -1.92
N VAL A 189 -8.69 31.03 -1.39
CA VAL A 189 -8.91 29.72 -2.02
C VAL A 189 -10.23 29.76 -2.78
N SER A 190 -10.20 29.51 -4.08
CA SER A 190 -11.40 29.48 -4.92
C SER A 190 -11.40 28.27 -5.86
N GLY A 191 -12.60 27.78 -6.21
CA GLY A 191 -12.78 26.61 -7.06
C GLY A 191 -12.84 25.29 -6.29
N CYS A 192 -13.86 24.47 -6.58
CA CYS A 192 -14.13 23.22 -5.86
C CYS A 192 -12.96 22.23 -5.91
N THR A 193 -12.25 22.14 -7.03
CA THR A 193 -11.11 21.23 -7.20
C THR A 193 -9.99 21.59 -6.23
N LEU A 194 -9.52 22.84 -6.24
CA LEU A 194 -8.46 23.31 -5.34
C LEU A 194 -8.88 23.17 -3.87
N ILE A 195 -10.08 23.62 -3.51
CA ILE A 195 -10.61 23.48 -2.15
C ILE A 195 -10.54 22.03 -1.69
N SER A 196 -11.00 21.08 -2.51
CA SER A 196 -11.01 19.67 -2.15
C SER A 196 -9.60 19.06 -2.00
N VAL A 197 -8.60 19.53 -2.77
CA VAL A 197 -7.21 19.05 -2.65
C VAL A 197 -6.52 19.64 -1.42
N LEU A 198 -6.76 20.92 -1.12
CA LEU A 198 -6.26 21.55 0.09
C LEU A 198 -6.91 20.96 1.35
N GLN A 199 -8.18 20.58 1.29
CA GLN A 199 -8.85 19.87 2.37
C GLN A 199 -8.20 18.52 2.65
N ASP A 200 -7.91 17.71 1.62
CA ASP A 200 -7.19 16.45 1.78
C ASP A 200 -5.78 16.67 2.35
N THR A 201 -5.09 17.72 1.90
CA THR A 201 -3.76 18.09 2.39
C THR A 201 -3.80 18.49 3.87
N LEU A 202 -4.81 19.25 4.28
CA LEU A 202 -5.03 19.63 5.68
C LEU A 202 -5.39 18.41 6.54
N GLU A 203 -6.18 17.47 6.02
CA GLU A 203 -6.46 16.22 6.73
C GLU A 203 -5.17 15.42 6.95
N LEU A 204 -4.35 15.23 5.90
CA LEU A 204 -3.05 14.56 6.00
C LEU A 204 -2.12 15.21 7.03
N TYR A 205 -2.14 16.54 7.10
CA TYR A 205 -1.40 17.32 8.11
C TYR A 205 -1.95 17.04 9.52
N ASN A 206 -3.27 17.11 9.70
CA ASN A 206 -3.94 16.92 11.00
C ASN A 206 -3.76 15.51 11.56
N ILE A 207 -3.68 14.48 10.70
CA ILE A 207 -3.38 13.11 11.13
C ILE A 207 -1.86 12.81 11.19
N GLY A 208 -1.01 13.81 10.95
CA GLY A 208 0.43 13.73 11.16
C GLY A 208 1.21 12.94 10.10
N LEU A 209 0.64 12.73 8.90
CA LEU A 209 1.34 12.07 7.80
C LEU A 209 2.22 13.04 7.00
N VAL A 210 1.87 14.32 7.01
CA VAL A 210 2.67 15.41 6.44
C VAL A 210 2.84 16.55 7.46
N GLY A 211 3.80 17.44 7.20
CA GLY A 211 4.09 18.62 8.03
C GLY A 211 4.42 19.85 7.18
N GLY A 212 4.33 21.05 7.75
CA GLY A 212 4.53 22.33 7.07
C GLY A 212 5.97 22.87 7.12
N ASN A 213 6.97 21.99 7.18
CA ASN A 213 8.40 22.37 7.24
C ASN A 213 8.74 23.41 8.35
N GLY A 214 8.18 23.23 9.55
CA GLY A 214 8.34 24.14 10.68
C GLY A 214 7.25 25.20 10.81
N SER A 215 6.44 25.40 9.77
CA SER A 215 5.27 26.29 9.80
C SER A 215 4.03 25.56 10.34
N VAL A 216 3.24 26.27 11.13
CA VAL A 216 1.95 25.80 11.62
C VAL A 216 0.87 26.11 10.58
N ILE A 217 0.15 25.08 10.13
CA ILE A 217 -0.96 25.22 9.18
C ILE A 217 -2.27 25.17 9.98
N LEU A 218 -2.98 26.30 10.07
CA LEU A 218 -4.24 26.41 10.83
C LEU A 218 -5.47 26.09 9.98
N GLU A 219 -5.45 26.50 8.71
CA GLU A 219 -6.55 26.33 7.77
C GLU A 219 -6.01 26.27 6.33
N MET A 220 -6.87 25.87 5.38
CA MET A 220 -6.49 25.66 3.99
C MET A 220 -5.72 26.83 3.34
N PRO A 221 -6.09 28.12 3.57
CA PRO A 221 -5.32 29.24 3.03
C PRO A 221 -3.84 29.31 3.42
N TYR A 222 -3.44 28.75 4.56
CA TYR A 222 -2.04 28.76 5.02
C TYR A 222 -1.18 27.63 4.42
N ILE A 223 -1.74 26.81 3.54
CA ILE A 223 -0.99 25.75 2.87
C ILE A 223 -0.13 26.38 1.78
N ALA A 224 1.18 26.34 1.96
CA ALA A 224 2.16 26.48 0.89
C ALA A 224 2.54 25.08 0.38
N PRO A 225 2.02 24.61 -0.78
CA PRO A 225 2.22 23.24 -1.26
C PRO A 225 3.68 22.81 -1.34
N ALA A 226 4.58 23.74 -1.71
CA ALA A 226 6.01 23.46 -1.80
C ALA A 226 6.68 23.21 -0.45
N ASP A 227 6.08 23.63 0.67
CA ASP A 227 6.60 23.45 2.02
C ASP A 227 6.04 22.22 2.73
N ILE A 228 5.09 21.50 2.12
CA ILE A 228 4.59 20.26 2.68
C ILE A 228 5.67 19.17 2.60
N ARG A 229 5.90 18.48 3.72
CA ARG A 229 6.89 17.40 3.87
C ARG A 229 6.22 16.14 4.38
N VAL A 230 6.55 15.01 3.79
CA VAL A 230 6.10 13.70 4.28
C VAL A 230 6.93 13.33 5.51
N GLN A 231 6.28 12.88 6.58
CA GLN A 231 6.95 12.59 7.87
C GLN A 231 6.31 11.42 8.61
N GLY A 232 7.01 10.92 9.64
CA GLY A 232 6.50 9.89 10.54
C GLY A 232 5.89 8.68 9.82
N MET A 233 4.64 8.36 10.14
CA MET A 233 3.90 7.26 9.51
C MET A 233 3.66 7.48 8.01
N GLY A 234 3.60 8.72 7.53
CA GLY A 234 3.49 9.03 6.11
C GLY A 234 4.72 8.58 5.33
N ALA A 235 5.92 8.74 5.92
CA ALA A 235 7.17 8.28 5.31
C ALA A 235 7.25 6.74 5.29
N MET A 236 6.77 6.09 6.36
CA MET A 236 6.67 4.63 6.40
C MET A 236 5.71 4.10 5.32
N LEU A 237 4.52 4.70 5.17
CA LEU A 237 3.57 4.35 4.11
C LEU A 237 4.16 4.59 2.73
N TYR A 238 4.82 5.73 2.49
CA TYR A 238 5.50 6.02 1.23
C TYR A 238 6.48 4.90 0.83
N ASN A 239 7.32 4.46 1.77
CA ASN A 239 8.31 3.42 1.54
C ASN A 239 7.66 2.03 1.36
N LEU A 240 6.78 1.63 2.28
CA LEU A 240 6.22 0.27 2.32
C LEU A 240 5.19 0.04 1.21
N MET A 241 4.45 1.07 0.79
CA MET A 241 3.53 0.98 -0.35
C MET A 241 4.27 1.14 -1.70
N GLU A 242 5.57 1.45 -1.69
CA GLU A 242 6.39 1.78 -2.86
C GLU A 242 5.79 2.89 -3.74
N LEU A 243 5.34 3.97 -3.10
CA LEU A 243 4.67 5.06 -3.82
C LEU A 243 5.59 5.72 -4.86
N SER A 244 6.91 5.66 -4.66
CA SER A 244 7.91 6.13 -5.62
C SER A 244 7.82 5.44 -7.00
N LYS A 245 7.20 4.26 -7.09
CA LYS A 245 6.98 3.51 -8.34
C LYS A 245 5.64 3.86 -9.02
N MET A 246 4.81 4.72 -8.43
CA MET A 246 3.59 5.19 -9.07
C MET A 246 3.93 5.96 -10.35
N PRO A 247 3.26 5.68 -11.49
CA PRO A 247 3.50 6.40 -12.73
C PRO A 247 3.27 7.91 -12.56
N TYR A 248 4.15 8.73 -13.11
CA TYR A 248 4.04 10.19 -13.03
C TYR A 248 2.72 10.71 -13.62
N THR A 249 2.20 10.05 -14.66
CA THR A 249 0.90 10.37 -15.27
C THR A 249 -0.26 10.29 -14.28
N GLU A 250 -0.13 9.52 -13.19
CA GLU A 250 -1.14 9.49 -12.14
C GLU A 250 -1.13 10.74 -11.26
N LEU A 251 -0.10 11.59 -11.31
CA LEU A 251 0.05 12.79 -10.46
C LEU A 251 -0.24 14.10 -11.21
N GLU A 252 -0.37 14.08 -12.53
CA GLU A 252 -0.44 15.28 -13.38
C GLU A 252 -1.58 16.23 -12.97
N ASP A 253 -2.75 15.68 -12.66
CA ASP A 253 -3.93 16.41 -12.19
C ASP A 253 -3.65 17.17 -10.88
N LEU A 254 -2.97 16.54 -9.92
CA LEU A 254 -2.62 17.19 -8.65
C LEU A 254 -1.54 18.24 -8.83
N ILE A 255 -0.58 17.99 -9.72
CA ILE A 255 0.48 18.95 -10.05
C ILE A 255 -0.11 20.20 -10.69
N GLU A 256 -1.07 20.06 -11.59
CA GLU A 256 -1.75 21.20 -12.22
C GLU A 256 -2.52 22.04 -11.18
N VAL A 257 -3.17 21.39 -10.21
CA VAL A 257 -3.94 22.07 -9.16
C VAL A 257 -3.05 22.77 -8.13
N LEU A 258 -1.86 22.22 -7.83
CA LEU A 258 -0.98 22.68 -6.75
C LEU A 258 0.25 23.47 -7.22
N LYS A 259 0.32 23.83 -8.50
CA LYS A 259 1.38 24.64 -9.09
C LYS A 259 1.25 26.13 -8.83
#